data_AF-A0A024EAA4-F1
#
_entry.id   AF-A0A024EAA4-F1
#
_cell.length_a   1.000
_cell.length_b   1.000
_cell.length_c   1.000
_cell.angle_alpha   90.00
_cell.angle_beta   90.00
_cell.angle_gamma   90.00
#
_symmetry.space_group_name_H-M   'P 1'
#
loop_
_entity.id
_entity.type
_entity.pdbx_description
1 polymer ?
#
loop_
_entity_poly.entity_id
_entity_poly.type
_entity_poly.pdbx_seq_one_letter_code
_entity_poly.pdbx_strand_id
1 'polypeptide(L)' 'MWVDPGLDLIAAAQAVATDEGEKVAAWLAADKVAKLSETRALDLFERDPQLWAVVVSPWILIQERATS' A
#
# COMPACT_ATOMS: atom_id res chain seq x y z
N MET A 1 -1.50 -4.48 3.15
CA MET A 1 -2.10 -3.89 1.94
C MET A 1 -0.98 -3.28 1.13
N TRP A 2 -0.91 -3.62 -0.15
CA TRP A 2 0.01 -3.00 -1.07
C TRP A 2 -0.51 -1.62 -1.48
N VAL A 3 0.39 -0.65 -1.53
CA VAL A 3 0.14 0.72 -2.03
C VAL A 3 1.07 0.93 -3.22
N ASP A 4 0.51 1.38 -4.34
CA ASP A 4 1.25 1.71 -5.54
C ASP A 4 2.29 2.80 -5.29
N PRO A 5 3.54 2.69 -5.79
CA PRO A 5 4.60 3.69 -5.59
C PRO A 5 4.23 5.11 -6.05
N GLY A 6 3.28 5.26 -6.97
CA GLY A 6 2.76 6.55 -7.43
C GLY A 6 1.69 7.16 -6.52
N LEU A 7 1.28 6.48 -5.45
CA LEU A 7 0.38 7.01 -4.42
C LEU A 7 1.17 7.35 -3.16
N ASP A 8 0.87 8.48 -2.52
CA ASP A 8 1.51 8.82 -1.25
C ASP A 8 1.05 7.85 -0.14
N LEU A 9 2.00 7.11 0.42
CA LEU A 9 1.76 6.15 1.51
C LEU A 9 1.18 6.82 2.76
N ILE A 10 1.60 8.05 3.08
CA ILE A 10 1.07 8.79 4.23
C ILE A 10 -0.38 9.21 3.97
N ALA A 11 -0.67 9.70 2.77
CA ALA A 11 -2.04 10.05 2.39
C ALA A 11 -2.97 8.81 2.41
N ALA A 12 -2.49 7.67 1.92
CA ALA A 12 -3.23 6.41 1.98
C ALA A 12 -3.47 5.96 3.43
N ALA A 13 -2.44 6.03 4.29
CA ALA A 13 -2.56 5.69 5.70
C ALA A 13 -3.53 6.61 6.45
N GLN A 14 -3.48 7.92 6.18
CA GLN A 14 -4.39 8.88 6.77
C GLN A 14 -5.84 8.57 6.38
N ALA A 15 -6.12 8.37 5.09
CA ALA A 15 -7.46 8.05 4.60
C ALA A 15 -8.01 6.76 5.22
N VAL A 16 -7.17 5.73 5.42
CA VAL A 16 -7.57 4.50 6.12
C VAL A 16 -7.80 4.77 7.61
N ALA A 17 -6.98 5.60 8.26
CA ALA A 17 -7.12 5.94 9.67
C ALA A 17 -8.38 6.76 9.98
N THR A 18 -8.80 7.61 9.03
CA THR A 18 -9.99 8.46 9.15
C THR A 18 -11.24 7.85 8.52
N ASP A 19 -11.20 6.56 8.16
CA ASP A 19 -12.32 5.81 7.56
C ASP A 19 -12.89 6.47 6.29
N GLU A 20 -12.03 7.04 5.43
CA GLU A 20 -12.43 7.65 4.16
C GLU A 20 -12.72 6.58 3.08
N GLY A 21 -13.79 5.81 3.30
CA GLY A 21 -14.16 4.66 2.48
C GLY A 21 -14.30 4.96 0.99
N GLU A 22 -14.82 6.14 0.60
CA GLU A 22 -14.94 6.52 -0.81
C GLU A 22 -13.59 6.69 -1.51
N LYS A 23 -12.62 7.32 -0.84
CA LYS A 23 -11.25 7.49 -1.37
C LYS A 23 -10.54 6.14 -1.48
N VAL A 24 -10.64 5.33 -0.43
CA VAL A 24 -10.03 4.00 -0.39
C VAL A 24 -10.66 3.10 -1.45
N ALA A 25 -11.98 3.16 -1.66
CA ALA A 25 -12.68 2.43 -2.71
C ALA A 25 -12.24 2.87 -4.11
N ALA A 26 -12.05 4.18 -4.34
CA ALA A 26 -11.54 4.68 -5.61
C ALA A 26 -10.12 4.16 -5.91
N TRP A 27 -9.25 4.07 -4.89
CA TRP A 27 -7.92 3.50 -5.06
C TRP A 27 -7.91 2.00 -5.26
N LEU A 28 -8.81 1.27 -4.58
CA LEU A 28 -9.04 -0.15 -4.83
C LEU A 28 -9.52 -0.39 -6.27
N ALA A 29 -10.43 0.43 -6.77
CA ALA A 29 -10.93 0.34 -8.15
C ALA A 29 -9.87 0.69 -9.19
N ALA A 30 -8.95 1.60 -8.85
CA ALA A 30 -7.83 2.01 -9.70
C ALA A 30 -6.57 1.12 -9.54
N ASP A 31 -6.66 0.02 -8.77
CA ASP A 31 -5.54 -0.88 -8.43
C ASP A 31 -4.33 -0.18 -7.74
N LYS A 32 -4.55 1.03 -7.21
CA LYS A 32 -3.53 1.80 -6.49
C LYS A 32 -3.33 1.33 -5.06
N VAL A 33 -4.38 0.76 -4.47
CA VAL A 33 -4.33 0.13 -3.15
C VAL A 33 -4.93 -1.25 -3.33
N ALA A 34 -4.21 -2.30 -2.97
CA ALA A 34 -4.67 -3.67 -3.15
C ALA A 34 -4.28 -4.55 -1.97
N LYS A 35 -4.93 -5.70 -1.83
CA LYS A 35 -4.38 -6.75 -0.97
C LYS A 35 -3.06 -7.22 -1.58
N LEU A 36 -2.09 -7.52 -0.73
CA LEU A 36 -0.85 -8.10 -1.19
C LEU A 36 -1.16 -9.50 -1.72
N SER A 37 -1.03 -9.71 -3.03
CA SER A 37 -1.21 -11.02 -3.65
C SER A 37 -0.01 -11.93 -3.35
N GLU A 38 -0.22 -13.25 -3.39
CA GLU A 38 0.87 -14.22 -3.21
C GLU A 38 1.99 -14.02 -4.22
N THR A 39 1.66 -13.76 -5.49
CA THR A 39 2.65 -13.48 -6.54
C THR A 39 3.51 -12.26 -6.22
N ARG A 40 2.89 -11.17 -5.74
CA ARG A 40 3.64 -9.96 -5.36
C ARG A 40 4.45 -10.19 -4.08
N ALA A 41 3.91 -10.93 -3.11
CA ALA A 41 4.64 -11.29 -1.90
C ALA A 41 5.90 -12.10 -2.24
N LEU A 42 5.81 -13.03 -3.18
CA LEU A 42 6.95 -13.81 -3.66
C LEU A 42 7.98 -12.93 -4.38
N ASP A 43 7.55 -12.06 -5.30
CA ASP A 43 8.45 -11.11 -5.99
C ASP A 43 9.21 -10.21 -5.01
N LEU A 44 8.51 -9.64 -4.04
CA LEU A 44 9.11 -8.82 -2.99
C LEU A 44 10.10 -9.61 -2.14
N PHE A 45 9.78 -10.87 -1.83
CA PHE A 45 10.66 -11.73 -1.06
C PHE A 45 11.94 -12.12 -1.84
N GLU A 46 11.81 -12.39 -3.15
CA GLU A 46 12.94 -12.76 -4.00
C GLU A 46 13.85 -11.56 -4.32
N ARG A 47 13.27 -10.39 -4.55
CA ARG A 47 14.01 -9.16 -4.88
C ARG A 47 14.56 -8.42 -3.66
N ASP A 48 13.99 -8.67 -2.48
CA ASP A 48 14.29 -7.98 -1.21
C ASP A 48 14.47 -6.44 -1.37
N PRO A 49 13.51 -5.72 -2.00
CA PRO A 49 13.63 -4.29 -2.17
C PRO A 49 13.42 -3.57 -0.83
N GLN A 50 13.91 -2.34 -0.73
CA GLN A 50 13.54 -1.50 0.41
C GLN A 50 12.05 -1.15 0.35
N LEU A 51 11.33 -1.49 1.41
CA LEU A 51 9.91 -1.19 1.56
C LEU A 51 9.69 -0.15 2.65
N TRP A 52 8.68 0.68 2.46
CA TRP A 52 8.08 1.47 3.52
C TRP A 52 6.83 0.78 4.02
N ALA A 53 6.63 0.82 5.34
CA ALA A 53 5.47 0.25 6.01
C ALA A 53 4.87 1.25 6.99
N VAL A 54 3.56 1.45 6.94
CA VAL A 54 2.80 2.26 7.88
C VAL A 54 1.71 1.39 8.51
N VAL A 55 1.65 1.38 9.84
CA VAL A 55 0.69 0.59 10.60
C VAL A 55 -0.49 1.47 10.97
N VAL A 56 -1.68 1.09 10.52
CA VAL A 56 -2.95 1.76 10.81
C VAL A 56 -3.94 0.69 11.25
N SER A 57 -4.14 0.52 12.55
CA SER A 57 -4.97 -0.55 13.10
C SER A 57 -6.33 -0.68 12.38
N PRO A 58 -6.73 -1.89 11.93
CA PRO A 58 -6.06 -3.20 12.03
C PRO A 58 -5.10 -3.54 10.87
N TRP A 59 -4.86 -2.61 9.95
CA TRP A 59 -4.14 -2.83 8.70
C TRP A 59 -2.67 -2.38 8.73
N ILE A 60 -1.86 -2.99 7.87
CA ILE A 60 -0.50 -2.54 7.58
C ILE A 60 -0.45 -2.19 6.10
N LEU A 61 -0.11 -0.95 5.76
CA LEU A 61 0.12 -0.50 4.39
C LEU A 61 1.60 -0.61 4.08
N ILE A 62 1.94 -1.18 2.92
CA ILE A 62 3.30 -1.38 2.46
C ILE A 62 3.48 -0.86 1.04
N GLN A 63 4.64 -0.30 0.73
CA GLN A 63 4.97 0.26 -0.57
C GLN A 63 6.47 0.08 -0.86
N GLU A 64 6.85 -0.13 -2.11
CA GLU A 64 8.26 -0.06 -2.53
C GLU A 64 8.79 1.37 -2.39
N ARG A 65 9.95 1.50 -1.74
CA ARG A 65 10.63 2.78 -1.64
C ARG A 65 11.14 3.16 -3.02
N ALA A 66 10.63 4.26 -3.59
CA ALA A 66 11.17 4.81 -4.82
C ALA A 66 12.66 5.14 -4.61
N THR A 67 13.52 4.44 -5.35
CA THR A 67 14.94 4.77 -5.42
C THR A 67 15.05 6.01 -6.30
N SER A 68 15.15 7.17 -5.65
CA SER A 68 15.45 8.43 -6.34
C SER A 68 16.84 8.43 -6.96
#